data_AF-A0A2N3KN16-F1
#
_entry.id   AF-A0A2N3KN16-F1
#
_cell.length_a   1.000
_cell.length_b   1.000
_cell.length_c   1.000
_cell.angle_alpha   90.00
_cell.angle_beta   90.00
_cell.angle_gamma   90.00
#
_symmetry.space_group_name_H-M   'P 1'
#
loop_
_entity.id
_entity.type
_entity.pdbx_description
1 polymer ?
#
loop_
_entity_poly.entity_id
_entity_poly.type
_entity_poly.pdbx_seq_one_letter_code
_entity_poly.pdbx_strand_id
1 'polypeptide(L)'
;MKLPDFKNHPLFPFSDFRENDASFQLLIDFWQQLVKESLGDELFPECETLQDYERDNGPEPFHNPVMFDFWVPSLNRGARITLTENFDNSPLLVDAKEDERFSAYDPFVFYMSFRRLPDDSKDIEQIVLCSDMSDSSLEATQEKLRDFLIDQVSVDEIEQMIENEIKNIPNYPTKEEWDEYWDRMSEDGN
;
A
#
# COMPACT_ATOMS: atom_id res chain seq x y z
N MET A 1 -0.59 22.07 5.99
CA MET A 1 -1.56 21.34 6.83
C MET A 1 -0.82 20.13 7.39
N LYS A 2 -0.96 19.78 8.67
CA LYS A 2 -0.35 18.58 9.24
C LYS A 2 -1.30 17.39 9.14
N LEU A 3 -0.82 16.15 9.27
CA LEU A 3 -1.70 14.96 9.26
C LEU A 3 -2.92 15.06 10.20
N PRO A 4 -2.80 15.56 11.45
CA PRO A 4 -3.96 15.69 12.34
C PRO A 4 -5.05 16.64 11.80
N ASP A 5 -4.67 17.65 11.01
CA ASP A 5 -5.64 18.58 10.45
C ASP A 5 -6.50 17.89 9.38
N PHE A 6 -5.92 17.00 8.55
CA PHE A 6 -6.66 16.19 7.59
C PHE A 6 -7.59 15.20 8.26
N LYS A 7 -7.12 14.50 9.32
CA LYS A 7 -7.93 13.53 10.08
C LYS A 7 -9.14 14.18 10.77
N ASN A 8 -9.05 15.48 11.08
CA ASN A 8 -10.15 16.27 11.64
C ASN A 8 -11.06 16.90 10.56
N HIS A 9 -10.76 16.74 9.27
CA HIS A 9 -11.55 17.31 8.20
C HIS A 9 -12.90 16.57 8.07
N PRO A 10 -14.03 17.27 7.84
CA PRO A 10 -15.36 16.63 7.76
C PRO A 10 -15.52 15.57 6.66
N LEU A 11 -14.68 15.66 5.61
CA LEU A 11 -14.70 14.71 4.51
C LEU A 11 -13.77 13.51 4.73
N PHE A 12 -12.94 13.48 5.76
CA PHE A 12 -12.06 12.34 6.04
C PHE A 12 -12.91 11.06 6.25
N PRO A 13 -12.56 9.91 5.64
CA PRO A 13 -11.31 9.55 4.96
C PRO A 13 -11.25 9.85 3.45
N PHE A 14 -12.05 10.80 2.96
CA PHE A 14 -12.17 11.21 1.55
C PHE A 14 -12.74 10.12 0.64
N SER A 15 -13.65 9.30 1.16
CA SER A 15 -14.20 8.11 0.48
C SER A 15 -14.94 8.40 -0.83
N ASP A 16 -15.37 9.63 -1.08
CA ASP A 16 -16.04 10.06 -2.32
C ASP A 16 -15.07 10.57 -3.41
N PHE A 17 -13.75 10.38 -3.26
CA PHE A 17 -12.72 10.90 -4.16
C PHE A 17 -12.87 10.51 -5.63
N ARG A 18 -13.55 9.40 -5.94
CA ARG A 18 -13.82 8.97 -7.32
C ARG A 18 -14.73 9.95 -8.05
N GLU A 19 -15.68 10.56 -7.33
CA GLU A 19 -16.71 11.43 -7.90
C GLU A 19 -16.53 12.91 -7.51
N ASN A 20 -15.68 13.19 -6.52
CA ASN A 20 -15.49 14.51 -5.95
C ASN A 20 -14.04 14.99 -6.08
N ASP A 21 -13.84 16.01 -6.92
CA ASP A 21 -12.52 16.61 -7.18
C ASP A 21 -11.85 17.17 -5.93
N ALA A 22 -12.63 17.76 -5.01
CA ALA A 22 -12.09 18.31 -3.77
C ALA A 22 -11.62 17.20 -2.83
N SER A 23 -12.40 16.12 -2.71
CA SER A 23 -12.00 14.95 -1.92
C SER A 23 -10.77 14.27 -2.51
N PHE A 24 -10.67 14.17 -3.84
CA PHE A 24 -9.49 13.63 -4.49
C PHE A 24 -8.25 14.48 -4.23
N GLN A 25 -8.35 15.80 -4.36
CA GLN A 25 -7.22 16.68 -4.06
C GLN A 25 -6.80 16.59 -2.58
N LEU A 26 -7.76 16.53 -1.65
CA LEU A 26 -7.46 16.35 -0.22
C LEU A 26 -6.80 15.00 0.07
N LEU A 27 -7.19 13.94 -0.64
CA LEU A 27 -6.57 12.62 -0.54
C LEU A 27 -5.11 12.65 -1.05
N ILE A 28 -4.86 13.30 -2.19
CA ILE A 28 -3.50 13.54 -2.71
C ILE A 28 -2.66 14.29 -1.68
N ASP A 29 -3.18 15.43 -1.20
CA ASP A 29 -2.46 16.28 -0.25
C ASP A 29 -2.18 15.54 1.06
N PHE A 30 -3.10 14.67 1.51
CA PHE A 30 -2.93 13.82 2.68
C PHE A 30 -1.77 12.84 2.50
N TRP A 31 -1.73 12.09 1.41
CA TRP A 31 -0.67 11.11 1.17
C TRP A 31 0.69 11.75 0.97
N GLN A 32 0.76 12.88 0.25
CA GLN A 32 1.98 13.69 0.16
C GLN A 32 2.47 14.14 1.54
N GLN A 33 1.55 14.64 2.38
CA GLN A 33 1.89 15.08 3.73
C GLN A 33 2.34 13.90 4.61
N LEU A 34 1.73 12.71 4.45
CA LEU A 34 2.15 11.49 5.14
C LEU A 34 3.59 11.13 4.79
N VAL A 35 3.92 11.09 3.49
CA VAL A 35 5.29 10.81 3.02
C VAL A 35 6.25 11.88 3.51
N LYS A 36 5.86 13.16 3.47
CA LYS A 36 6.69 14.25 4.01
C LYS A 36 7.00 14.07 5.48
N GLU A 37 6.02 13.72 6.31
CA GLU A 37 6.23 13.46 7.74
C GLU A 37 7.02 12.16 7.99
N SER A 38 7.01 11.22 7.05
CA SER A 38 7.84 10.02 7.10
C SER A 38 9.31 10.31 6.82
N LEU A 39 9.59 11.01 5.71
CA LEU A 39 10.94 11.23 5.20
C LEU A 39 11.64 12.45 5.81
N GLY A 40 10.87 13.38 6.39
CA GLY A 40 11.38 14.62 6.94
C GLY A 40 11.70 15.68 5.88
N ASP A 41 12.03 16.88 6.36
CA ASP A 41 12.23 18.06 5.51
C ASP A 41 13.52 18.01 4.67
N GLU A 42 14.44 17.10 4.96
CA GLU A 42 15.70 16.95 4.22
C GLU A 42 15.54 16.05 2.99
N LEU A 43 14.91 14.88 3.15
CA LEU A 43 14.82 13.89 2.07
C LEU A 43 13.60 14.08 1.17
N PHE A 44 12.47 14.57 1.72
CA PHE A 44 11.24 14.78 0.93
C PHE A 44 11.44 15.69 -0.30
N PRO A 45 12.20 16.80 -0.23
CA PRO A 45 12.47 17.64 -1.40
C PRO A 45 13.25 16.95 -2.53
N GLU A 46 13.93 15.83 -2.26
CA GLU A 46 14.66 15.04 -3.26
C GLU A 46 13.75 14.02 -3.97
N CYS A 47 12.50 13.86 -3.53
CA CYS A 47 11.57 12.93 -4.14
C CYS A 47 11.14 13.42 -5.52
N GLU A 48 11.34 12.57 -6.53
CA GLU A 48 10.85 12.78 -7.88
C GLU A 48 9.66 11.86 -8.15
N THR A 49 8.54 12.44 -8.58
CA THR A 49 7.33 11.69 -8.92
C THR A 49 7.53 10.88 -10.20
N LEU A 50 7.13 9.60 -10.17
CA LEU A 50 7.30 8.64 -11.28
C LEU A 50 6.04 8.46 -12.12
N GLN A 51 4.86 8.76 -11.58
CA GLN A 51 3.58 8.77 -12.29
C GLN A 51 2.58 9.67 -11.56
N ASP A 52 1.55 10.09 -12.28
CA ASP A 52 0.47 10.89 -11.71
C ASP A 52 -0.36 10.08 -10.70
N TYR A 53 -1.06 10.82 -9.83
CA TYR A 53 -2.05 10.27 -8.90
C TYR A 53 -3.25 9.75 -9.69
N GLU A 54 -3.79 8.61 -9.25
CA GLU A 54 -4.88 7.94 -9.95
C GLU A 54 -6.17 7.98 -9.12
N ARG A 55 -7.30 8.10 -9.81
CA ARG A 55 -8.62 7.89 -9.18
C ARG A 55 -9.08 6.44 -9.29
N ASP A 56 -8.70 5.80 -10.39
CA ASP A 56 -8.96 4.40 -10.70
C ASP A 56 -8.12 4.03 -11.94
N ASN A 57 -7.66 2.79 -12.07
CA ASN A 57 -6.67 2.41 -13.07
C ASN A 57 -7.08 1.28 -14.04
N GLY A 58 -8.36 1.13 -14.34
CA GLY A 58 -8.79 0.22 -15.41
C GLY A 58 -10.22 -0.29 -15.33
N PRO A 59 -10.70 -1.01 -16.36
CA PRO A 59 -12.06 -1.52 -16.42
C PRO A 59 -12.24 -2.79 -15.55
N GLU A 60 -12.91 -2.59 -14.42
CA GLU A 60 -13.54 -3.54 -13.48
C GLU A 60 -12.70 -4.52 -12.61
N PRO A 61 -13.12 -4.78 -11.35
CA PRO A 61 -14.16 -4.08 -10.59
C PRO A 61 -13.62 -3.00 -9.66
N PHE A 62 -12.44 -3.14 -9.02
CA PHE A 62 -11.88 -2.13 -8.10
C PHE A 62 -10.35 -2.25 -8.06
N HIS A 63 -9.62 -1.28 -8.62
CA HIS A 63 -8.17 -1.26 -8.54
C HIS A 63 -7.71 -0.36 -7.39
N ASN A 64 -6.66 -0.77 -6.68
CA ASN A 64 -6.01 0.02 -5.64
C ASN A 64 -5.35 1.25 -6.31
N PRO A 65 -5.96 2.46 -6.27
CA PRO A 65 -5.45 3.58 -7.03
C PRO A 65 -4.08 4.01 -6.51
N VAL A 66 -3.20 4.48 -7.40
CA VAL A 66 -1.90 5.00 -7.01
C VAL A 66 -2.07 6.35 -6.31
N MET A 67 -1.69 6.37 -5.04
CA MET A 67 -1.73 7.55 -4.19
C MET A 67 -0.41 8.30 -4.14
N PHE A 68 0.73 7.65 -4.34
CA PHE A 68 1.99 8.34 -4.57
C PHE A 68 3.03 7.35 -5.09
N ASP A 69 3.62 7.60 -6.26
CA ASP A 69 4.73 6.81 -6.79
C ASP A 69 5.91 7.76 -7.06
N PHE A 70 7.01 7.52 -6.36
CA PHE A 70 8.17 8.40 -6.40
C PHE A 70 9.47 7.64 -6.20
N TRP A 71 10.58 8.29 -6.53
CA TRP A 71 11.92 7.81 -6.21
C TRP A 71 12.81 8.91 -5.66
N VAL A 72 13.88 8.50 -5.00
CA VAL A 72 14.88 9.38 -4.42
C VAL A 72 16.21 9.13 -5.15
N PRO A 73 16.63 10.03 -6.05
CA PRO A 73 17.80 9.80 -6.91
C PRO A 73 19.10 9.54 -6.16
N SER A 74 19.31 10.22 -5.03
CA SER A 74 20.50 10.08 -4.18
C SER A 74 20.61 8.69 -3.54
N LEU A 75 19.48 8.00 -3.36
CA LEU A 75 19.41 6.67 -2.75
C LEU A 75 19.27 5.54 -3.78
N ASN A 76 18.94 5.86 -5.04
CA ASN A 76 18.61 4.86 -6.07
C ASN A 76 17.46 3.92 -5.66
N ARG A 77 16.50 4.44 -4.90
CA ARG A 77 15.35 3.71 -4.34
C ARG A 77 14.06 4.48 -4.53
N GLY A 78 12.93 3.79 -4.57
CA GLY A 78 11.62 4.42 -4.66
C GLY A 78 10.56 3.77 -3.79
N ALA A 79 9.41 4.42 -3.72
CA ALA A 79 8.24 3.89 -3.03
C ALA A 79 6.99 4.14 -3.88
N ARG A 80 6.06 3.20 -3.82
CA ARG A 80 4.72 3.33 -4.39
C ARG A 80 3.70 3.06 -3.30
N ILE A 81 2.78 4.00 -3.12
CA ILE A 81 1.64 3.87 -2.22
C ILE A 81 0.40 3.70 -3.07
N THR A 82 -0.38 2.67 -2.80
CA THR A 82 -1.71 2.47 -3.36
C THR A 82 -2.74 2.45 -2.24
N LEU A 83 -3.94 2.98 -2.51
CA LEU A 83 -5.04 2.93 -1.55
C LEU A 83 -5.74 1.58 -1.68
N THR A 84 -5.88 0.82 -0.59
CA THR A 84 -6.77 -0.35 -0.55
C THR A 84 -8.06 0.00 0.16
N GLU A 85 -9.18 -0.59 -0.28
CA GLU A 85 -10.53 -0.33 0.24
C GLU A 85 -11.30 -1.65 0.39
N ASN A 86 -12.02 -1.81 1.49
CA ASN A 86 -12.82 -3.00 1.76
C ASN A 86 -14.25 -2.86 1.21
N PHE A 87 -14.39 -2.80 -0.12
CA PHE A 87 -15.69 -2.55 -0.78
C PHE A 87 -16.76 -3.58 -0.46
N ASP A 88 -16.37 -4.86 -0.43
CA ASP A 88 -17.28 -5.97 -0.21
C ASP A 88 -17.64 -6.14 1.28
N ASN A 89 -17.09 -5.28 2.15
CA ASN A 89 -17.16 -5.41 3.60
C ASN A 89 -16.76 -6.82 4.05
N SER A 90 -15.74 -7.38 3.41
CA SER A 90 -15.17 -8.66 3.77
C SER A 90 -14.69 -8.62 5.22
N PRO A 91 -14.76 -9.74 5.95
CA PRO A 91 -14.16 -9.83 7.28
C PRO A 91 -12.70 -9.39 7.25
N LEU A 92 -12.25 -8.70 8.28
CA LEU A 92 -10.81 -8.46 8.46
C LEU A 92 -10.11 -9.80 8.61
N LEU A 93 -8.94 -9.96 8.00
CA LEU A 93 -8.19 -11.21 8.04
C LEU A 93 -7.97 -11.72 9.47
N VAL A 94 -7.67 -10.82 10.41
CA VAL A 94 -7.50 -11.14 11.83
C VAL A 94 -8.74 -11.73 12.52
N ASP A 95 -9.93 -11.48 11.96
CA ASP A 95 -11.22 -11.94 12.49
C ASP A 95 -11.85 -13.05 11.65
N ALA A 96 -11.32 -13.30 10.44
CA ALA A 96 -11.86 -14.23 9.48
C ALA A 96 -11.75 -15.70 9.95
N LYS A 97 -12.75 -16.51 9.61
CA LYS A 97 -12.81 -17.91 10.04
C LYS A 97 -12.97 -18.85 8.85
N GLU A 98 -12.47 -20.07 9.01
CA GLU A 98 -12.66 -21.14 8.03
C GLU A 98 -12.24 -20.70 6.61
N ASP A 99 -13.12 -20.84 5.62
CA ASP A 99 -12.85 -20.46 4.23
C ASP A 99 -12.96 -18.94 3.97
N GLU A 100 -13.50 -18.14 4.91
CA GLU A 100 -13.51 -16.66 4.79
C GLU A 100 -12.08 -16.11 4.75
N ARG A 101 -11.13 -16.80 5.38
CA ARG A 101 -9.70 -16.41 5.44
C ARG A 101 -9.06 -16.24 4.06
N PHE A 102 -9.55 -16.95 3.05
CA PHE A 102 -9.02 -16.88 1.68
C PHE A 102 -9.54 -15.69 0.86
N SER A 103 -10.52 -14.96 1.39
CA SER A 103 -11.11 -13.76 0.76
C SER A 103 -11.18 -12.56 1.73
N ALA A 104 -10.58 -12.71 2.91
CA ALA A 104 -10.61 -11.71 3.96
C ALA A 104 -9.77 -10.50 3.59
N TYR A 105 -10.16 -9.35 4.13
CA TYR A 105 -9.52 -8.08 3.87
C TYR A 105 -8.27 -7.90 4.74
N ASP A 106 -7.14 -7.64 4.10
CA ASP A 106 -5.92 -7.18 4.76
C ASP A 106 -5.76 -5.66 4.54
N PRO A 107 -5.86 -4.84 5.60
CA PRO A 107 -5.82 -3.38 5.48
C PRO A 107 -4.43 -2.84 5.10
N PHE A 108 -3.37 -3.63 5.26
CA PHE A 108 -2.01 -3.21 4.91
C PHE A 108 -1.17 -4.36 4.39
N VAL A 109 -0.74 -4.26 3.14
CA VAL A 109 0.17 -5.21 2.50
C VAL A 109 1.34 -4.45 1.89
N PHE A 110 2.55 -5.00 2.00
CA PHE A 110 3.71 -4.45 1.31
C PHE A 110 4.57 -5.53 0.67
N TYR A 111 5.29 -5.14 -0.37
CA TYR A 111 6.18 -6.03 -1.11
C TYR A 111 7.26 -5.25 -1.87
N MET A 112 8.29 -5.96 -2.31
CA MET A 112 9.36 -5.39 -3.14
C MET A 112 9.05 -5.53 -4.63
N SER A 113 9.42 -4.51 -5.39
CA SER A 113 9.32 -4.47 -6.84
C SER A 113 10.54 -3.79 -7.44
N PHE A 114 10.70 -3.92 -8.75
CA PHE A 114 11.68 -3.18 -9.53
C PHE A 114 10.95 -2.26 -10.50
N ARG A 115 11.25 -0.97 -10.42
CA ARG A 115 10.60 0.07 -11.22
C ARG A 115 11.57 0.62 -12.26
N ARG A 116 11.24 0.44 -13.54
CA ARG A 116 11.92 1.13 -14.65
C ARG A 116 11.64 2.62 -14.57
N LEU A 117 12.68 3.45 -14.60
CA LEU A 117 12.53 4.90 -14.67
C LEU A 117 11.89 5.34 -16.00
N PRO A 118 11.12 6.45 -16.03
CA PRO A 118 10.41 6.91 -17.23
C PRO A 118 11.30 7.23 -18.44
N ASP A 119 12.59 7.51 -18.20
CA ASP A 119 13.59 7.77 -19.24
C ASP A 119 14.29 6.49 -19.74
N ASP A 120 13.81 5.32 -19.31
CA ASP A 120 14.33 3.98 -19.56
C ASP A 120 15.78 3.73 -19.09
N SER A 121 16.36 4.65 -18.31
CA SER A 121 17.80 4.62 -17.98
C SER A 121 18.22 3.43 -17.12
N LYS A 122 17.39 3.02 -16.15
CA LYS A 122 17.65 1.89 -15.24
C LYS A 122 16.37 1.42 -14.53
N ASP A 123 16.47 0.24 -13.94
CA ASP A 123 15.54 -0.23 -12.91
C ASP A 123 16.05 0.20 -11.53
N ILE A 124 15.12 0.59 -10.65
CA ILE A 124 15.38 0.90 -9.25
C ILE A 124 14.61 -0.05 -8.35
N GLU A 125 15.13 -0.29 -7.15
CA GLU A 125 14.42 -1.01 -6.09
C GLU A 125 13.27 -0.12 -5.60
N GLN A 126 12.07 -0.69 -5.52
CA GLN A 126 10.87 0.00 -5.09
C GLN A 126 10.13 -0.81 -4.04
N ILE A 127 9.85 -0.20 -2.88
CA ILE A 127 8.87 -0.74 -1.94
C ILE A 127 7.47 -0.34 -2.39
N VAL A 128 6.54 -1.29 -2.42
CA VAL A 128 5.13 -1.05 -2.72
C VAL A 128 4.32 -1.24 -1.44
N LEU A 129 3.51 -0.25 -1.08
CA LEU A 129 2.71 -0.15 0.14
C LEU A 129 1.24 -0.02 -0.25
N CYS A 130 0.48 -1.10 -0.12
CA CYS A 130 -0.97 -1.13 -0.29
C CYS A 130 -1.60 -0.85 1.08
N SER A 131 -2.17 0.33 1.27
CA SER A 131 -2.58 0.82 2.58
C SER A 131 -3.98 1.42 2.56
N ASP A 132 -4.80 1.07 3.55
CA ASP A 132 -6.08 1.75 3.79
C ASP A 132 -5.91 3.03 4.61
N MET A 133 -7.02 3.68 4.96
CA MET A 133 -7.02 4.93 5.73
C MET A 133 -7.10 4.71 7.25
N SER A 134 -6.97 3.48 7.74
CA SER A 134 -6.98 3.19 9.18
C SER A 134 -5.69 3.64 9.86
N ASP A 135 -5.77 4.02 11.14
CA ASP A 135 -4.59 4.52 11.87
C ASP A 135 -3.42 3.54 11.87
N SER A 136 -3.69 2.23 11.98
CA SER A 136 -2.68 1.17 11.95
C SER A 136 -1.99 1.07 10.60
N SER A 137 -2.72 1.11 9.49
CA SER A 137 -2.12 1.02 8.15
C SER A 137 -1.32 2.27 7.81
N LEU A 138 -1.79 3.44 8.23
CA LEU A 138 -1.06 4.70 8.08
C LEU A 138 0.25 4.66 8.87
N GLU A 139 0.24 4.21 10.13
CA GLU A 139 1.45 4.05 10.94
C GLU A 139 2.44 3.06 10.29
N ALA A 140 1.97 1.89 9.87
CA ALA A 140 2.78 0.90 9.17
C ALA A 140 3.36 1.45 7.85
N THR A 141 2.60 2.23 7.10
CA THR A 141 3.09 2.90 5.88
C THR A 141 4.25 3.83 6.20
N GLN A 142 4.14 4.64 7.26
CA GLN A 142 5.21 5.56 7.65
C GLN A 142 6.44 4.80 8.16
N GLU A 143 6.26 3.72 8.89
CA GLU A 143 7.34 2.84 9.35
C GLU A 143 8.10 2.24 8.17
N LYS A 144 7.42 1.57 7.24
CA LYS A 144 8.08 0.92 6.09
C LYS A 144 8.74 1.90 5.13
N LEU A 145 8.20 3.11 4.98
CA LEU A 145 8.89 4.19 4.24
C LEU A 145 10.22 4.56 4.90
N ARG A 146 10.25 4.66 6.24
CA ARG A 146 11.48 5.00 6.97
C ARG A 146 12.47 3.84 6.93
N ASP A 147 12.04 2.62 7.17
CA ASP A 147 12.89 1.43 7.08
C ASP A 147 13.62 1.38 5.73
N PHE A 148 12.88 1.56 4.63
CA PHE A 148 13.45 1.40 3.30
C PHE A 148 14.23 2.62 2.79
N LEU A 149 13.77 3.85 3.06
CA LEU A 149 14.37 5.07 2.48
C LEU A 149 15.27 5.84 3.45
N ILE A 150 15.07 5.73 4.76
CA ILE A 150 15.88 6.42 5.77
C ILE A 150 16.94 5.47 6.33
N ASP A 151 16.50 4.35 6.89
CA ASP A 151 17.38 3.37 7.53
C ASP A 151 18.09 2.47 6.51
N GLN A 152 17.67 2.57 5.24
CA GLN A 152 18.24 1.87 4.09
C GLN A 152 18.30 0.35 4.27
N VAL A 153 17.32 -0.22 4.97
CA VAL A 153 17.14 -1.67 5.09
C VAL A 153 17.19 -2.31 3.70
N SER A 154 17.93 -3.40 3.56
CA SER A 154 18.16 -4.03 2.26
C SER A 154 16.92 -4.77 1.75
N VAL A 155 16.86 -5.01 0.43
CA VAL A 155 15.76 -5.78 -0.19
C VAL A 155 15.61 -7.14 0.49
N ASP A 156 16.70 -7.88 0.66
CA ASP A 156 16.71 -9.21 1.30
C ASP A 156 16.16 -9.16 2.74
N GLU A 157 16.45 -8.09 3.49
CA GLU A 157 15.92 -7.91 4.85
C GLU A 157 14.43 -7.58 4.84
N ILE A 158 13.97 -6.72 3.91
CA ILE A 158 12.54 -6.41 3.75
C ILE A 158 11.77 -7.68 3.34
N GLU A 159 12.29 -8.48 2.43
CA GLU A 159 11.68 -9.76 2.02
C GLU A 159 11.56 -10.73 3.21
N GLN A 160 12.58 -10.79 4.08
CA GLN A 160 12.50 -11.57 5.32
C GLN A 160 11.47 -11.00 6.30
N MET A 161 11.33 -9.67 6.41
CA MET A 161 10.28 -9.05 7.23
C MET A 161 8.90 -9.47 6.75
N ILE A 162 8.65 -9.44 5.43
CA ILE A 162 7.38 -9.88 4.82
C ILE A 162 7.10 -11.34 5.15
N GLU A 163 8.07 -12.23 4.95
CA GLU A 163 7.90 -13.65 5.29
C GLU A 163 7.57 -13.86 6.77
N ASN A 164 8.20 -13.10 7.66
CA ASN A 164 7.97 -13.19 9.09
C ASN A 164 6.61 -12.61 9.49
N GLU A 165 6.19 -11.51 8.88
CA GLU A 165 4.87 -10.93 9.12
C GLU A 165 3.78 -11.90 8.67
N ILE A 166 3.85 -12.45 7.46
CA ILE A 166 2.88 -13.46 6.95
C ILE A 166 2.77 -14.65 7.91
N LYS A 167 3.88 -15.17 8.43
CA LYS A 167 3.87 -16.29 9.40
C LYS A 167 3.20 -15.94 10.73
N ASN A 168 3.15 -14.66 11.08
CA ASN A 168 2.64 -14.17 12.35
C ASN A 168 1.26 -13.51 12.24
N ILE A 169 0.74 -13.26 11.02
CA ILE A 169 -0.61 -12.73 10.83
C ILE A 169 -1.63 -13.76 11.34
N PRO A 170 -2.49 -13.38 12.31
CA PRO A 170 -3.56 -14.25 12.76
C PRO A 170 -4.46 -14.65 11.60
N ASN A 171 -4.78 -15.95 11.50
CA ASN A 171 -5.66 -16.52 10.48
C ASN A 171 -5.18 -16.40 9.02
N TYR A 172 -3.95 -15.97 8.75
CA TYR A 172 -3.40 -16.05 7.38
C TYR A 172 -3.30 -17.53 6.97
N PRO A 173 -3.90 -17.95 5.83
CA PRO A 173 -3.84 -19.36 5.43
C PRO A 173 -2.42 -19.80 5.11
N THR A 174 -2.03 -20.99 5.57
CA THR A 174 -0.71 -21.54 5.20
C THR A 174 -0.65 -21.84 3.70
N LYS A 175 0.56 -22.08 3.20
CA LYS A 175 0.73 -22.52 1.81
C LYS A 175 -0.04 -23.80 1.53
N GLU A 176 0.00 -24.79 2.44
CA GLU A 176 -0.76 -26.03 2.27
C GLU A 176 -2.27 -25.77 2.25
N GLU A 177 -2.77 -24.87 3.11
CA GLU A 177 -4.21 -24.50 3.14
C GLU A 177 -4.64 -23.80 1.85
N TRP A 178 -3.79 -22.96 1.26
CA TRP A 178 -4.01 -22.33 -0.04
C TRP A 178 -4.07 -23.37 -1.17
N ASP A 179 -3.11 -24.30 -1.20
CA ASP A 179 -3.07 -25.37 -2.20
C ASP A 179 -4.36 -26.23 -2.11
N GLU A 180 -4.77 -26.63 -0.91
CA GLU A 180 -6.02 -27.38 -0.67
C GLU A 180 -7.29 -26.59 -1.06
N TYR A 181 -7.34 -25.28 -0.79
CA TYR A 181 -8.46 -24.43 -1.19
C TYR A 181 -8.58 -24.35 -2.71
N TRP A 182 -7.49 -24.13 -3.42
CA TRP A 182 -7.51 -24.05 -4.89
C TRP A 182 -7.85 -25.39 -5.53
N ASP A 183 -7.37 -26.50 -4.99
CA ASP A 183 -7.74 -27.84 -5.45
C ASP A 183 -9.26 -28.05 -5.33
N ARG A 184 -9.88 -27.74 -4.18
CA ARG A 184 -11.34 -27.81 -3.98
C ARG A 184 -12.11 -26.92 -4.99
N MET A 185 -11.70 -25.66 -5.12
CA MET A 185 -12.37 -24.70 -6.02
C MET A 185 -12.25 -25.10 -7.50
N SER A 186 -11.19 -25.81 -7.87
CA SER A 186 -10.99 -26.32 -9.23
C SER A 186 -11.87 -27.54 -9.54
N GLU A 187 -12.22 -28.34 -8.53
CA GLU A 187 -13.12 -29.49 -8.66
C GLU A 187 -14.59 -29.09 -8.73
N ASP A 188 -15.01 -28.04 -8.01
CA ASP A 188 -16.38 -27.52 -8.00
C ASP A 188 -16.76 -26.72 -9.28
N GLY A 189 -15.78 -26.44 -10.15
CA GLY A 189 -15.94 -25.72 -11.42
C GLY A 189 -16.23 -26.60 -12.65
N ASN A 190 -16.45 -27.92 -12.49
CA ASN A 190 -16.73 -28.89 -13.57
C ASN A 190 -18.16 -29.43 -13.56
#